data_AF-A0A7J7JEL4-F1
#
_entry.id   AF-A0A7J7JEL4-F1
#
_cell.length_a   1.000
_cell.length_b   1.000
_cell.length_c   1.000
_cell.angle_alpha   90.00
_cell.angle_beta   90.00
_cell.angle_gamma   90.00
#
_symmetry.space_group_name_H-M   'P 1'
#
loop_
_entity.id
_entity.type
_entity.pdbx_description
1 polymer ?
#
loop_
_entity_poly.entity_id
_entity_poly.type
_entity_poly.pdbx_seq_one_letter_code
_entity_poly.pdbx_strand_id
1 'polypeptide(L)'
;MGVSCSADRQAIGKITSEGVFIEQLEKNPGKYLPEVTSESLSSDVVEFIMLGQQKRLRVMLVGLSGQRQQAAGYLCRRVPGCRGSMVMLAKGNRSKAVTKACKTHGGFYLGSIGGPAAVLAQTVLRSGGMEAVWKIKVKQFPAFIVVDDKGNDFFKNWQME
;
A
#
# COMPACT_ATOMS: atom_id res chain seq x y z
N MET A 1 -7.71 21.27 -7.25
CA MET A 1 -8.34 20.04 -7.80
C MET A 1 -8.52 19.03 -6.67
N GLY A 2 -9.65 18.31 -6.64
CA GLY A 2 -9.94 17.23 -5.70
C GLY A 2 -10.26 15.94 -6.46
N VAL A 3 -10.07 14.78 -5.82
CA VAL A 3 -10.34 13.47 -6.42
C VAL A 3 -11.11 12.60 -5.43
N SER A 4 -12.04 11.79 -5.95
CA SER A 4 -12.52 10.63 -5.20
C SER A 4 -11.60 9.44 -5.46
N CYS A 5 -11.40 8.60 -4.45
CA CYS A 5 -10.51 7.44 -4.52
C CYS A 5 -11.31 6.17 -4.81
N SER A 6 -10.62 5.02 -4.92
CA SER A 6 -11.29 3.72 -5.10
C SER A 6 -12.28 3.36 -3.99
N ALA A 7 -12.17 3.97 -2.81
CA ALA A 7 -13.14 3.88 -1.73
C ALA A 7 -14.12 5.07 -1.78
N ASP A 8 -14.80 5.20 -2.90
CA ASP A 8 -15.87 6.16 -3.17
C ASP A 8 -17.10 5.81 -2.34
N ARG A 9 -17.43 6.64 -1.34
CA ARG A 9 -18.33 6.27 -0.23
C ARG A 9 -19.26 7.42 0.18
N GLN A 10 -19.92 8.02 -0.81
CA GLN A 10 -21.00 8.97 -0.63
C GLN A 10 -22.35 8.28 -0.85
N ALA A 11 -23.36 8.75 -0.13
CA ALA A 11 -24.76 8.41 -0.37
C ALA A 11 -25.61 9.65 -0.08
N ILE A 12 -26.58 9.93 -0.94
CA ILE A 12 -27.52 11.03 -0.76
C ILE A 12 -28.69 10.58 0.11
N GLY A 13 -29.16 11.44 1.02
CA GLY A 13 -30.36 11.22 1.81
C GLY A 13 -31.33 12.40 1.73
N LYS A 14 -32.63 12.14 1.87
CA LYS A 14 -33.68 13.16 1.87
C LYS A 14 -34.71 12.87 2.95
N ILE A 15 -35.14 13.90 3.68
CA ILE A 15 -36.23 13.80 4.65
C ILE A 15 -37.39 14.63 4.12
N THR A 16 -38.59 14.04 4.10
CA THR A 16 -39.84 14.71 3.71
C THR A 16 -40.94 14.41 4.73
N SER A 17 -42.12 15.00 4.56
CA SER A 17 -43.31 14.65 5.34
C SER A 17 -43.75 13.19 5.16
N GLU A 18 -43.30 12.52 4.09
CA GLU A 18 -43.62 11.12 3.80
C GLU A 18 -42.63 10.14 4.43
N GLY A 19 -41.45 10.61 4.89
CA GLY A 19 -40.47 9.76 5.58
C GLY A 19 -39.01 10.13 5.30
N VAL A 20 -38.13 9.16 5.58
CA VAL A 20 -36.67 9.27 5.38
C VAL A 20 -36.26 8.39 4.22
N PHE A 21 -35.57 8.99 3.25
CA PHE A 21 -35.10 8.35 2.03
C PHE A 21 -33.58 8.35 2.00
N ILE A 22 -33.00 7.27 1.50
CA ILE A 22 -31.56 7.14 1.27
C ILE A 22 -31.33 6.57 -0.13
N GLU A 23 -30.26 7.03 -0.77
CA GLU A 23 -29.81 6.55 -2.07
C GLU A 23 -29.61 5.04 -2.06
N GLN A 24 -30.17 4.37 -3.06
CA GLN A 24 -29.99 2.95 -3.24
C GLN A 24 -28.66 2.69 -3.95
N LEU A 25 -27.69 2.15 -3.20
CA LEU A 25 -26.45 1.65 -3.76
C LEU A 25 -26.60 0.22 -4.31
N GLU A 26 -25.64 -0.19 -5.14
CA GLU A 26 -25.56 -1.56 -5.67
C GLU A 26 -25.37 -2.58 -4.54
N LYS A 27 -26.14 -3.69 -4.59
CA LYS A 27 -26.10 -4.78 -3.59
C LYS A 27 -25.45 -6.05 -4.13
N ASN A 28 -25.36 -6.21 -5.46
CA ASN A 28 -24.70 -7.33 -6.12
C ASN A 28 -23.55 -6.83 -7.03
N PRO A 29 -22.39 -6.46 -6.46
CA PRO A 29 -21.25 -6.02 -7.26
C PRO A 29 -20.63 -7.14 -8.10
N GLY A 30 -20.90 -8.41 -7.79
CA GLY A 30 -20.31 -9.56 -8.49
C GLY A 30 -20.66 -9.60 -9.98
N LYS A 31 -21.77 -9.00 -10.40
CA LYS A 31 -22.18 -8.90 -11.81
C LYS A 31 -21.22 -8.10 -12.69
N TYR A 32 -20.33 -7.30 -12.09
CA TYR A 32 -19.30 -6.53 -12.80
C TYR A 32 -17.95 -7.27 -12.90
N LEU A 33 -17.82 -8.45 -12.28
CA LEU A 33 -16.60 -9.25 -12.40
C LEU A 33 -16.58 -9.95 -13.76
N PRO A 34 -15.53 -9.75 -14.58
CA PRO A 34 -15.38 -10.49 -15.83
C PRO A 34 -15.12 -11.98 -15.56
N GLU A 35 -15.54 -12.83 -16.48
CA GLU A 35 -15.10 -14.23 -16.51
C GLU A 35 -13.62 -14.27 -16.92
N VAL A 36 -12.73 -14.40 -15.95
CA VAL A 36 -11.27 -14.45 -16.18
C VAL A 36 -10.72 -15.82 -15.83
N THR A 37 -9.98 -16.41 -16.76
CA THR A 37 -9.10 -17.56 -16.49
C THR A 37 -7.72 -17.06 -16.08
N SER A 38 -7.06 -17.77 -15.16
CA SER A 38 -5.74 -17.44 -14.61
C SER A 38 -4.62 -17.32 -15.66
N GLU A 39 -4.86 -17.78 -16.88
CA GLU A 39 -3.94 -17.74 -18.04
C GLU A 39 -3.86 -16.36 -18.71
N SER A 40 -4.82 -15.47 -18.45
CA SER A 40 -4.87 -14.12 -19.04
C SER A 40 -4.02 -13.08 -18.30
N LEU A 41 -3.41 -13.44 -17.17
CA LEU A 41 -2.62 -12.55 -16.34
C LEU A 41 -1.13 -12.95 -16.42
N SER A 42 -0.28 -12.01 -16.83
CA SER A 42 1.17 -12.20 -16.95
C SER A 42 1.76 -12.68 -15.61
N SER A 43 2.47 -13.80 -15.65
CA SER A 43 2.91 -14.59 -14.51
C SER A 43 4.23 -14.14 -13.85
N ASP A 44 4.65 -12.89 -14.03
CA ASP A 44 5.91 -12.38 -13.44
C ASP A 44 5.74 -12.04 -11.96
N VAL A 45 5.27 -13.01 -11.16
CA VAL A 45 5.25 -12.94 -9.71
C VAL A 45 6.52 -13.62 -9.21
N VAL A 46 7.54 -12.81 -8.88
CA VAL A 46 8.70 -13.32 -8.14
C VAL A 46 8.27 -13.56 -6.70
N GLU A 47 8.22 -14.82 -6.28
CA GLU A 47 7.92 -15.17 -4.90
C GLU A 47 9.10 -14.76 -4.00
N PHE A 48 8.96 -13.62 -3.33
CA PHE A 48 9.91 -13.21 -2.30
C PHE A 48 9.61 -13.96 -1.00
N ILE A 49 10.41 -15.00 -0.72
CA ILE A 49 10.38 -15.66 0.58
C ILE A 49 11.10 -14.76 1.59
N MET A 50 10.33 -14.17 2.50
CA MET A 50 10.87 -13.54 3.71
C MET A 50 11.35 -14.65 4.67
N LEU A 51 12.48 -15.30 4.34
CA LEU A 51 13.05 -16.36 5.17
C LEU A 51 13.43 -15.78 6.53
N GLY A 52 12.73 -16.27 7.57
CA GLY A 52 13.00 -15.92 8.94
C GLY A 52 14.29 -16.57 9.43
N GLN A 53 15.43 -15.91 9.23
CA GLN A 53 16.66 -16.09 10.03
C GLN A 53 17.47 -14.77 10.04
N GLN A 54 17.48 -14.09 11.20
CA GLN A 54 18.57 -13.26 11.77
C GLN A 54 19.35 -12.35 10.79
N LYS A 55 19.10 -11.04 10.67
CA LYS A 55 19.44 -9.98 11.66
C LYS A 55 18.60 -8.73 11.38
N ARG A 56 17.60 -8.46 12.22
CA ARG A 56 16.83 -7.19 12.33
C ARG A 56 16.39 -6.51 11.01
N LEU A 57 15.71 -7.21 10.10
CA LEU A 57 14.76 -6.51 9.21
C LEU A 57 13.40 -6.41 9.91
N ARG A 58 13.15 -5.26 10.55
CA ARG A 58 11.80 -4.87 10.95
C ARG A 58 11.13 -4.25 9.72
N VAL A 59 10.37 -5.04 8.96
CA VAL A 59 9.41 -4.47 8.01
C VAL A 59 8.27 -3.91 8.85
N MET A 60 8.38 -2.64 9.21
CA MET A 60 7.30 -1.91 9.83
C MET A 60 6.33 -1.53 8.71
N LEU A 61 5.26 -2.31 8.54
CA LEU A 61 4.10 -1.81 7.80
C LEU A 61 3.48 -0.69 8.64
N VAL A 62 3.86 0.55 8.36
CA VAL A 62 3.15 1.71 8.89
C VAL A 62 1.85 1.80 8.10
N GLY A 63 0.76 1.36 8.71
CA GLY A 63 -0.59 1.57 8.19
C GLY A 63 -0.89 3.07 8.19
N LEU A 64 -0.51 3.78 7.15
CA LEU A 64 -0.85 5.18 6.97
C LEU A 64 -2.20 5.26 6.25
N SER A 65 -3.28 5.05 7.00
CA SER A 65 -4.61 5.47 6.57
C SER A 65 -4.63 6.98 6.47
N GLY A 66 -4.64 7.53 5.25
CA GLY A 66 -4.94 8.94 4.98
C GLY A 66 -3.95 9.95 5.58
N GLN A 67 -3.29 10.75 4.74
CA GLN A 67 -2.48 11.90 5.18
C GLN A 67 -1.27 11.57 6.07
N ARG A 68 -0.19 11.12 5.43
CA ARG A 68 1.20 11.61 5.68
C ARG A 68 2.13 10.92 4.68
N GLN A 69 2.11 11.42 3.44
CA GLN A 69 3.17 11.16 2.44
C GLN A 69 4.58 11.52 2.98
N GLN A 70 4.62 12.29 4.06
CA GLN A 70 5.80 12.63 4.83
C GLN A 70 6.49 11.43 5.51
N ALA A 71 5.78 10.42 6.03
CA ALA A 71 6.42 9.41 6.89
C ALA A 71 7.38 8.46 6.15
N ALA A 72 7.22 8.24 4.84
CA ALA A 72 8.21 7.54 4.03
C ALA A 72 9.46 8.41 3.75
N GLY A 73 9.31 9.74 3.74
CA GLY A 73 10.44 10.68 3.69
C GLY A 73 11.18 10.82 5.03
N TYR A 74 10.52 10.53 6.15
CA TYR A 74 11.13 10.59 7.49
C TYR A 74 11.89 9.32 7.90
N LEU A 75 11.67 8.18 7.24
CA LEU A 75 12.21 6.89 7.72
C LEU A 75 13.64 6.58 7.24
N CYS A 76 14.12 7.24 6.19
CA CYS A 76 15.53 7.19 5.77
C CYS A 76 16.30 8.46 6.17
N ARG A 77 15.93 9.09 7.30
CA ARG A 77 16.72 10.15 7.92
C ARG A 77 16.69 10.01 9.43
N ARG A 78 17.39 9.02 9.97
CA ARG A 78 17.87 9.10 11.36
C ARG A 78 19.06 8.18 11.62
N VAL A 79 20.15 8.85 12.02
CA VAL A 79 21.33 8.33 12.73
C VAL A 79 22.38 7.62 11.84
N PRO A 80 23.58 8.21 11.68
CA PRO A 80 24.74 7.50 11.13
C PRO A 80 24.96 6.18 11.89
N GLY A 81 25.00 5.06 11.17
CA GLY A 81 25.19 3.72 11.74
C GLY A 81 23.91 2.91 12.02
N CYS A 82 22.72 3.49 11.86
CA CYS A 82 21.45 2.75 12.02
C CYS A 82 20.89 2.27 10.67
N ARG A 83 21.00 0.96 10.38
CA ARG A 83 20.36 0.30 9.22
C ARG A 83 18.89 -0.03 9.51
N GLY A 84 18.06 1.01 9.66
CA GLY A 84 16.60 0.88 9.80
C GLY A 84 15.88 1.11 8.46
N SER A 85 14.71 0.51 8.28
CA SER A 85 13.82 0.78 7.13
C SER A 85 14.44 0.51 5.75
N MET A 86 15.25 -0.55 5.63
CA MET A 86 15.87 -0.95 4.37
C MET A 86 14.86 -1.42 3.31
N VAL A 87 13.72 -1.95 3.75
CA VAL A 87 12.63 -2.37 2.86
C VAL A 87 11.34 -1.78 3.40
N MET A 88 10.64 -1.06 2.55
CA MET A 88 9.38 -0.39 2.84
C MET A 88 8.29 -0.92 1.92
N LEU A 89 7.07 -1.06 2.43
CA LEU A 89 5.92 -1.54 1.67
C LEU A 89 4.74 -0.59 1.91
N ALA A 90 4.23 0.05 0.85
CA ALA A 90 3.06 0.93 0.93
C ALA A 90 2.44 1.14 -0.47
N LYS A 91 1.58 2.16 -0.65
CA LYS A 91 0.96 2.49 -1.95
C LYS A 91 1.35 3.87 -2.45
N GLY A 92 1.45 4.02 -3.77
CA GLY A 92 1.66 5.29 -4.47
C GLY A 92 3.13 5.66 -4.65
N ASN A 93 3.35 6.68 -5.48
CA ASN A 93 4.66 7.23 -5.80
C ASN A 93 5.30 7.94 -4.59
N ARG A 94 6.62 8.18 -4.69
CA ARG A 94 7.42 8.84 -3.64
C ARG A 94 8.19 10.01 -4.22
N SER A 95 8.68 10.87 -3.33
CA SER A 95 9.52 12.00 -3.72
C SER A 95 10.93 11.54 -4.09
N LYS A 96 11.63 12.37 -4.89
CA LYS A 96 13.04 12.17 -5.27
C LYS A 96 13.97 11.95 -4.06
N ALA A 97 13.60 12.47 -2.88
CA ALA A 97 14.35 12.26 -1.64
C ALA A 97 14.39 10.79 -1.20
N VAL A 98 13.28 10.05 -1.35
CA VAL A 98 13.22 8.62 -1.03
C VAL A 98 14.08 7.82 -2.00
N THR A 99 14.02 8.14 -3.29
CA THR A 99 14.85 7.53 -4.34
C THR A 99 16.34 7.72 -4.08
N LYS A 100 16.76 8.95 -3.73
CA LYS A 100 18.15 9.23 -3.36
C LYS A 100 18.58 8.46 -2.11
N ALA A 101 17.70 8.35 -1.11
CA ALA A 101 18.01 7.65 0.13
C ALA A 101 18.14 6.13 -0.09
N CYS A 102 17.26 5.53 -0.90
CA CYS A 102 17.36 4.13 -1.31
C CYS A 102 18.71 3.86 -2.02
N LYS A 103 19.09 4.73 -2.97
CA LYS A 103 20.39 4.66 -3.63
C LYS A 103 21.59 4.79 -2.68
N THR A 104 21.50 5.70 -1.72
CA THR A 104 22.63 6.00 -0.80
C THR A 104 22.82 4.88 0.22
N HIS A 105 21.73 4.25 0.66
CA HIS A 105 21.75 3.33 1.80
C HIS A 105 21.49 1.87 1.42
N GLY A 106 21.21 1.56 0.14
CA GLY A 106 20.90 0.21 -0.32
C GLY A 106 19.49 -0.25 0.04
N GLY A 107 18.52 0.67 -0.01
CA GLY A 107 17.13 0.43 0.38
C GLY A 107 16.20 0.15 -0.81
N PHE A 108 15.03 -0.42 -0.52
CA PHE A 108 13.98 -0.74 -1.50
C PHE A 108 12.61 -0.21 -1.04
N TYR A 109 11.83 0.29 -1.99
CA TYR A 109 10.42 0.63 -1.78
C TYR A 109 9.53 -0.24 -2.66
N LEU A 110 8.70 -1.03 -1.99
CA LEU A 110 7.72 -1.91 -2.59
C LEU A 110 6.35 -1.24 -2.62
N GLY A 111 5.73 -1.22 -3.79
CA GLY A 111 4.37 -0.73 -4.03
C GLY A 111 3.36 -1.88 -3.97
N SER A 112 2.41 -1.80 -3.04
CA SER A 112 1.22 -2.63 -3.01
C SER A 112 0.07 -1.95 -3.75
N ILE A 113 -0.87 -2.75 -4.23
CA ILE A 113 -2.17 -2.27 -4.72
C ILE A 113 -2.95 -1.69 -3.53
N GLY A 114 -3.41 -0.45 -3.67
CA GLY A 114 -4.27 0.22 -2.68
C GLY A 114 -5.75 0.06 -3.02
N GLY A 115 -6.60 -0.18 -2.03
CA GLY A 115 -8.04 -0.40 -2.23
C GLY A 115 -8.56 -1.75 -1.74
N PRO A 116 -8.02 -2.90 -2.21
CA PRO A 116 -8.57 -4.22 -1.92
C PRO A 116 -8.20 -4.75 -0.51
N ALA A 117 -8.39 -3.93 0.52
CA ALA A 117 -8.02 -4.25 1.91
C ALA A 117 -8.77 -5.48 2.45
N ALA A 118 -10.02 -5.69 2.03
CA ALA A 118 -10.83 -6.86 2.44
C ALA A 118 -10.22 -8.19 1.97
N VAL A 119 -9.69 -8.23 0.74
CA VAL A 119 -9.02 -9.42 0.19
C VAL A 119 -7.69 -9.65 0.90
N LEU A 120 -6.94 -8.58 1.19
CA LEU A 120 -5.64 -8.67 1.88
C LEU A 120 -5.77 -9.03 3.38
N ALA A 121 -6.90 -8.73 4.02
CA ALA A 121 -7.08 -8.91 5.46
C ALA A 121 -7.30 -10.36 5.91
N GLN A 122 -7.48 -11.31 4.98
CA GLN A 122 -7.81 -12.71 5.28
C GLN A 122 -6.76 -13.44 6.12
N THR A 123 -5.54 -12.89 6.28
CA THR A 123 -4.41 -13.56 6.95
C THR A 123 -3.83 -12.81 8.14
N VAL A 124 -4.50 -11.77 8.67
CA VAL A 124 -3.94 -10.88 9.72
C VAL A 124 -4.59 -11.12 11.09
N LEU A 125 -3.81 -11.63 12.05
CA LEU A 125 -4.18 -11.68 13.49
C LEU A 125 -3.84 -10.33 14.17
N ARG A 126 -4.76 -9.78 15.00
CA ARG A 126 -4.66 -8.42 15.56
C ARG A 126 -4.91 -8.37 17.08
N SER A 127 -4.21 -7.47 17.79
CA SER A 127 -4.42 -7.09 19.21
C SER A 127 -3.81 -5.71 19.55
N GLY A 128 -4.62 -4.64 19.65
CA GLY A 128 -4.15 -3.23 19.82
C GLY A 128 -4.84 -2.19 18.91
N GLY A 129 -4.51 -0.90 19.07
CA GLY A 129 -5.07 0.22 18.29
C GLY A 129 -4.51 0.36 16.87
N MET A 130 -5.21 1.05 15.97
CA MET A 130 -4.94 1.02 14.52
C MET A 130 -3.52 1.47 14.09
N GLU A 131 -2.84 2.29 14.89
CA GLU A 131 -1.49 2.81 14.62
C GLU A 131 -0.37 2.07 15.38
N ALA A 132 -0.70 1.02 16.13
CA ALA A 132 0.30 0.25 16.87
C ALA A 132 1.33 -0.41 15.94
N VAL A 133 2.49 -0.76 16.49
CA VAL A 133 3.49 -1.53 15.74
C VAL A 133 3.04 -2.98 15.65
N TRP A 134 2.82 -3.46 14.43
CA TRP A 134 2.31 -4.81 14.18
C TRP A 134 3.37 -5.73 13.61
N LYS A 135 3.42 -6.96 14.13
CA LYS A 135 4.13 -8.07 13.47
C LYS A 135 3.10 -8.92 12.74
N ILE A 136 3.07 -8.82 11.42
CA ILE A 136 2.17 -9.60 10.56
C ILE A 136 2.94 -10.68 9.81
N LYS A 137 2.29 -11.82 9.58
CA LYS A 137 2.76 -12.83 8.63
C LYS A 137 1.84 -12.74 7.42
N VAL A 138 2.43 -12.64 6.24
CA VAL A 138 1.69 -12.59 4.97
C VAL A 138 2.16 -13.75 4.11
N LYS A 139 1.25 -14.32 3.32
CA LYS A 139 1.54 -15.34 2.32
C LYS A 139 1.11 -14.79 0.97
N GLN A 140 1.98 -14.86 -0.04
CA GLN A 140 1.72 -14.42 -1.42
C GLN A 140 1.16 -12.98 -1.48
N PHE A 141 1.83 -12.04 -0.81
CA PHE A 141 1.41 -10.64 -0.80
C PHE A 141 1.85 -9.94 -2.09
N PRO A 142 0.93 -9.40 -2.91
CA PRO A 142 1.29 -8.78 -4.18
C PRO A 142 1.97 -7.42 -3.96
N ALA A 143 3.19 -7.27 -4.49
CA ALA A 143 3.92 -6.01 -4.46
C ALA A 143 4.86 -5.87 -5.66
N PHE A 144 5.13 -4.64 -6.05
CA PHE A 144 6.04 -4.26 -7.15
C PHE A 144 7.25 -3.51 -6.60
N ILE A 145 8.42 -3.68 -7.21
CA ILE A 145 9.56 -2.80 -6.90
C ILE A 145 9.29 -1.45 -7.56
N VAL A 146 9.07 -0.43 -6.72
CA VAL A 146 8.82 0.94 -7.19
C VAL A 146 10.11 1.76 -7.16
N VAL A 147 10.93 1.58 -6.12
CA VAL A 147 12.28 2.16 -6.04
C VAL A 147 13.27 1.08 -5.66
N ASP A 148 14.37 1.02 -6.38
CA ASP A 148 15.49 0.11 -6.09
C ASP A 148 16.67 0.80 -5.38
N ASP A 149 17.67 0.00 -5.03
CA ASP A 149 18.91 0.42 -4.39
C ASP A 149 19.89 1.14 -5.34
N LYS A 150 19.55 1.28 -6.62
CA LYS A 150 20.35 1.98 -7.63
C LYS A 150 19.81 3.38 -7.91
N GLY A 151 18.64 3.70 -7.35
CA GLY A 151 17.95 4.97 -7.52
C GLY A 151 17.08 5.01 -8.77
N ASN A 152 16.68 3.85 -9.30
CA ASN A 152 15.63 3.75 -10.30
C ASN A 152 14.28 3.94 -9.61
N ASP A 153 13.38 4.66 -10.26
CA ASP A 153 12.02 4.92 -9.80
C ASP A 153 11.05 4.62 -10.94
N PHE A 154 10.14 3.69 -10.70
CA PHE A 154 9.12 3.26 -11.66
C PHE A 154 8.28 4.43 -12.19
N PHE A 155 7.98 5.41 -11.35
CA PHE A 155 7.11 6.54 -11.72
C PHE A 155 7.86 7.70 -12.38
N LYS A 156 9.19 7.62 -12.53
CA LYS A 156 10.02 8.75 -13.00
C LYS A 156 9.52 9.35 -14.33
N ASN A 157 9.05 8.52 -15.26
CA ASN A 157 8.61 8.95 -16.59
C ASN A 157 7.19 9.57 -16.61
N TRP A 158 6.43 9.45 -15.53
CA TRP A 158 5.04 9.92 -15.43
C TRP A 158 4.84 11.02 -14.37
N GLN A 159 5.89 11.40 -13.65
CA GLN A 159 5.83 12.51 -12.70
C GLN A 159 6.03 13.82 -13.47
N MET A 160 5.07 14.74 -13.35
CA MET A 160 5.29 16.13 -13.77
C MET A 160 6.29 16.78 -12.81
N GLU A 161 7.23 17.58 -13.34
CA GLU A 161 8.22 18.32 -12.54
C GLU A 161 7.64 19.53 -11.81
#